data_AF-A0A1Z8UQJ9-F1
#
_entry.id   AF-A0A1Z8UQJ9-F1
#
_cell.length_a   1.000
_cell.length_b   1.000
_cell.length_c   1.000
_cell.angle_alpha   90.00
_cell.angle_beta   90.00
_cell.angle_gamma   90.00
#
_symmetry.space_group_name_H-M   'P 1'
#
loop_
_entity.id
_entity.type
_entity.pdbx_description
1 polymer ?
#
loop_
_entity_poly.entity_id
_entity_poly.type
_entity_poly.pdbx_seq_one_letter_code
_entity_poly.pdbx_strand_id
1 'polypeptide(L)'
;MDNSKVREFCGPTPDDYIPVEITGDDFIFANDPDFQQINLYDFFGRGATVNSFEECAHYVNGGWEPFKTTIFDILIPILYIFVITGVIFVIYKSKFLNKTTIISLIKNLQKFLSFDRLKKIFNKKLNVNILIAMFVSIQHFFIFDYVRTKSVRIPSFIDEYIALTSNVNFFNNFDFNAGGFLGGSYSVYLTSGPISAIGSVISWNLSNNFIVSRISNYYWLALLQLLFSIIVFKIYKENYKMPIIFNGLIIFLIPWWEGSLYSLGEIGSMIMVSNAIFLFNKKRKFSLVLFSISIVFGKILSLLPFLGFYAVHFFRQEDKAKVFSDILYFFIPLSIWLILVQLNYSSGGIVTYLNDQYLLITNHSSSGVSSFQSFDFLNFRENINTSESSDWNIYDQIRLGALPVIFSILLFINREKIDKKFGILTLPIICSILFPYLWFWIFNSTKWIRYSQHFSIILIISIFYFIFSNIEFKDIDYIIFIILFGLFINNTKELIILLIVGAIFLISNINKYKSRFYIKLLIVLLITIDISMPYFQKDTRGNLTNVIEVCKNSLMGEECLEAYMRKLSR
;
A
#
# COMPACT_ATOMS: atom_id res chain seq x y z
N MET A 1 -5.41 40.58 24.01
CA MET A 1 -4.38 39.67 23.47
C MET A 1 -3.61 40.44 22.41
N ASP A 2 -2.33 40.15 22.26
CA ASP A 2 -1.35 41.08 21.67
C ASP A 2 -1.51 41.19 20.14
N ASN A 3 -1.85 42.39 19.65
CA ASN A 3 -1.96 42.70 18.20
C ASN A 3 -0.65 42.38 17.43
N SER A 4 0.46 42.17 18.15
CA SER A 4 1.74 41.71 17.61
C SER A 4 1.64 40.36 16.89
N LYS A 5 0.93 39.37 17.45
CA LYS A 5 0.85 38.01 16.88
C LYS A 5 -0.04 37.91 15.65
N VAL A 6 -1.17 38.64 15.66
CA VAL A 6 -2.03 38.74 14.47
C VAL A 6 -1.25 39.36 13.33
N ARG A 7 -0.48 40.43 13.61
CA ARG A 7 0.37 41.06 12.60
C ARG A 7 1.48 40.15 12.09
N GLU A 8 2.06 39.34 12.98
CA GLU A 8 3.13 38.39 12.65
C GLU A 8 2.64 37.26 11.74
N PHE A 9 1.47 36.68 12.03
CA PHE A 9 0.98 35.50 11.31
C PHE A 9 0.02 35.83 10.17
N CYS A 10 -0.83 36.85 10.31
CA CYS A 10 -1.86 37.21 9.34
C CYS A 10 -1.44 38.40 8.45
N GLY A 11 -0.33 39.07 8.73
CA GLY A 11 0.13 40.24 7.98
C GLY A 11 -0.40 41.58 8.51
N PRO A 12 -0.18 42.70 7.81
CA PRO A 12 -0.61 44.01 8.26
C PRO A 12 -2.14 44.09 8.37
N THR A 13 -2.63 44.68 9.46
CA THR A 13 -4.07 44.91 9.67
C THR A 13 -4.60 45.89 8.63
N PRO A 14 -5.66 45.54 7.87
CA PRO A 14 -6.34 46.48 6.97
C PRO A 14 -6.92 47.67 7.74
N ASP A 15 -6.91 48.85 7.12
CA ASP A 15 -7.38 50.10 7.76
C ASP A 15 -8.88 50.06 8.15
N ASP A 16 -9.68 49.23 7.47
CA ASP A 16 -11.13 49.06 7.69
C ASP A 16 -11.48 47.86 8.60
N TYR A 17 -10.49 47.23 9.24
CA TYR A 17 -10.72 46.02 10.03
C TYR A 17 -11.50 46.30 11.33
N ILE A 18 -12.67 45.66 11.46
CA ILE A 18 -13.49 45.64 12.67
C ILE A 18 -13.60 44.18 13.13
N PRO A 19 -13.21 43.83 14.36
CA PRO A 19 -13.35 42.47 14.86
C PRO A 19 -14.83 42.05 14.88
N VAL A 20 -15.14 40.94 14.23
CA VAL A 20 -16.50 40.38 14.26
C VAL A 20 -16.70 39.56 15.52
N GLU A 21 -17.73 39.91 16.29
CA GLU A 21 -18.23 39.10 17.39
C GLU A 21 -19.14 37.99 16.85
N ILE A 22 -18.61 36.76 16.86
CA ILE A 22 -19.36 35.58 16.41
C ILE A 22 -20.33 35.14 17.51
N THR A 23 -21.62 35.15 17.19
CA THR A 23 -22.70 34.68 18.06
C THR A 23 -23.38 33.45 17.46
N GLY A 24 -22.65 32.32 17.39
CA GLY A 24 -23.19 31.02 16.95
C GLY A 24 -22.18 30.15 16.21
N ASP A 25 -22.45 28.85 16.11
CA ASP A 25 -21.55 27.86 15.49
C ASP A 25 -21.62 27.83 13.94
N ASP A 26 -22.56 28.53 13.32
CA ASP A 26 -22.83 28.51 11.88
C ASP A 26 -22.27 29.73 11.12
N PHE A 27 -21.41 30.52 11.74
CA PHE A 27 -20.82 31.70 11.10
C PHE A 27 -19.76 31.30 10.06
N ILE A 28 -19.87 31.85 8.85
CA ILE A 28 -18.97 31.58 7.72
C ILE A 28 -18.22 32.86 7.39
N PHE A 29 -16.89 32.82 7.47
CA PHE A 29 -16.03 33.92 7.04
C PHE A 29 -16.08 34.10 5.52
N ALA A 30 -16.06 35.35 5.06
CA ALA A 30 -15.91 35.64 3.64
C ALA A 30 -14.47 35.35 3.20
N ASN A 31 -14.32 34.66 2.06
CA ASN A 31 -13.01 34.43 1.47
C ASN A 31 -12.46 35.72 0.85
N ASP A 32 -11.19 35.99 1.08
CA ASP A 32 -10.44 37.07 0.46
C ASP A 32 -9.50 36.47 -0.61
N PRO A 33 -9.76 36.68 -1.91
CA PRO A 33 -8.95 36.13 -2.99
C PRO A 33 -7.48 36.58 -2.97
N ASP A 34 -7.20 37.73 -2.37
CA ASP A 34 -5.85 38.32 -2.31
C ASP A 34 -5.08 37.92 -1.05
N PHE A 35 -5.74 37.20 -0.12
CA PHE A 35 -5.11 36.68 1.09
C PHE A 35 -4.41 35.35 0.82
N GLN A 36 -3.12 35.27 1.14
CA GLN A 36 -2.38 34.01 1.07
C GLN A 36 -2.94 33.03 2.11
N GLN A 37 -3.42 31.88 1.66
CA GLN A 37 -3.95 30.84 2.52
C GLN A 37 -2.91 30.34 3.53
N ILE A 38 -3.27 30.28 4.81
CA ILE A 38 -2.39 29.85 5.91
C ILE A 38 -3.07 28.73 6.70
N ASN A 39 -2.28 27.77 7.18
CA ASN A 39 -2.75 26.74 8.12
C ASN A 39 -2.35 27.15 9.54
N LEU A 40 -3.34 27.21 10.43
CA LEU A 40 -3.15 27.48 11.86
C LEU A 40 -3.49 26.23 12.66
N TYR A 41 -2.81 26.04 13.79
CA TYR A 41 -3.03 24.90 14.67
C TYR A 41 -3.26 25.34 16.11
N ASP A 42 -4.13 24.61 16.82
CA ASP A 42 -4.33 24.79 18.25
C ASP A 42 -3.44 23.86 19.09
N PHE A 43 -3.54 23.99 20.42
CA PHE A 43 -2.76 23.14 21.34
C PHE A 43 -3.09 21.65 21.23
N PHE A 44 -4.30 21.28 20.77
CA PHE A 44 -4.69 19.88 20.59
C PHE A 44 -4.28 19.32 19.21
N GLY A 45 -3.66 20.13 18.35
CA GLY A 45 -3.24 19.74 17.01
C GLY A 45 -4.36 19.75 15.98
N ARG A 46 -5.49 20.39 16.28
CA ARG A 46 -6.56 20.68 15.30
C ARG A 46 -6.06 21.74 14.35
N GLY A 47 -6.37 21.61 13.06
CA GLY A 47 -5.89 22.49 12.00
C GLY A 47 -7.03 23.25 11.32
N ALA A 48 -6.84 24.55 11.11
CA ALA A 48 -7.76 25.41 10.38
C ALA A 48 -7.01 26.08 9.23
N THR A 49 -7.54 25.94 8.02
CA THR A 49 -7.02 26.61 6.84
C THR A 49 -7.78 27.91 6.63
N VAL A 50 -7.12 29.04 6.86
CA VAL A 50 -7.74 30.37 6.85
C VAL A 50 -7.51 31.06 5.51
N ASN A 51 -8.56 31.68 4.97
CA ASN A 51 -8.60 32.26 3.62
C ASN A 51 -8.91 33.76 3.60
N SER A 52 -8.91 34.42 4.76
CA SER A 52 -9.01 35.87 4.87
C SER A 52 -8.31 36.38 6.11
N PHE A 53 -7.96 37.68 6.11
CA PHE A 53 -7.34 38.33 7.26
C PHE A 53 -8.25 38.23 8.49
N GLU A 54 -9.56 38.42 8.31
CA GLU A 54 -10.55 38.38 9.38
C GLU A 54 -10.65 36.99 10.03
N GLU A 55 -10.70 35.93 9.20
CA GLU A 55 -10.68 34.55 9.68
C GLU A 55 -9.37 34.24 10.41
N CYS A 56 -8.23 34.61 9.83
CA CYS A 56 -6.91 34.42 10.44
C CYS A 56 -6.82 35.11 11.81
N ALA A 57 -7.24 36.38 11.89
CA ALA A 57 -7.21 37.16 13.12
C ALA A 57 -8.10 36.53 14.21
N HIS A 58 -9.26 35.99 13.84
CA HIS A 58 -10.15 35.29 14.77
C HIS A 58 -9.46 34.05 15.38
N TYR A 59 -8.90 33.17 14.55
CA TYR A 59 -8.22 31.96 15.02
C TYR A 59 -6.96 32.27 15.83
N VAL A 60 -6.15 33.24 15.41
CA VAL A 60 -4.95 33.66 16.16
C VAL A 60 -5.33 34.24 17.53
N ASN A 61 -6.40 35.03 17.62
CA ASN A 61 -6.94 35.49 18.89
C ASN A 61 -7.48 34.35 19.77
N GLY A 62 -7.99 33.28 19.15
CA GLY A 62 -8.33 32.02 19.80
C GLY A 62 -7.14 31.17 20.26
N GLY A 63 -5.90 31.63 20.05
CA GLY A 63 -4.67 30.97 20.48
C GLY A 63 -4.06 29.99 19.47
N TRP A 64 -4.56 29.98 18.23
CA TRP A 64 -4.04 29.18 17.13
C TRP A 64 -2.80 29.81 16.52
N GLU A 65 -1.81 29.01 16.12
CA GLU A 65 -0.53 29.48 15.57
C GLU A 65 -0.06 28.56 14.43
N PRO A 66 0.68 29.06 13.41
CA PRO A 66 1.16 28.23 12.30
C PRO A 66 2.13 27.12 12.74
N PHE A 67 2.92 27.42 13.78
CA PHE A 67 3.92 26.52 14.36
C PHE A 67 3.64 26.30 15.85
N LYS A 68 2.44 25.83 16.18
CA LYS A 68 2.05 25.56 17.56
C LYS A 68 2.71 24.28 18.07
N THR A 69 3.30 24.32 19.26
CA THR A 69 3.66 23.10 20.00
C THR A 69 2.37 22.44 20.50
N THR A 70 2.05 21.30 19.94
CA THR A 70 0.84 20.55 20.26
C THR A 70 1.05 19.67 21.50
N ILE A 71 -0.04 19.19 22.07
CA ILE A 71 -0.01 18.20 23.14
C ILE A 71 0.76 16.94 22.71
N PHE A 72 0.70 16.55 21.44
CA PHE A 72 1.44 15.40 20.91
C PHE A 72 2.95 15.66 20.87
N ASP A 73 3.36 16.87 20.49
CA ASP A 73 4.77 17.29 20.49
C ASP A 73 5.38 17.28 21.90
N ILE A 74 4.56 17.35 22.95
CA ILE A 74 4.99 17.25 24.35
C ILE A 74 4.88 15.80 24.87
N LEU A 75 3.76 15.12 24.60
CA LEU A 75 3.50 13.78 25.14
C LEU A 75 4.43 12.73 24.54
N ILE A 76 4.79 12.87 23.26
CA ILE A 76 5.65 11.94 22.53
C ILE A 76 7.09 11.97 23.11
N PRO A 77 7.76 13.13 23.29
CA PRO A 77 9.03 13.21 24.00
C PRO A 77 8.97 12.72 25.44
N ILE A 78 7.90 13.01 26.20
CA ILE A 78 7.74 12.50 27.56
C ILE A 78 7.68 10.97 27.57
N LEU A 79 6.92 10.37 26.65
CA LEU A 79 6.88 8.92 26.48
C LEU A 79 8.27 8.38 26.11
N TYR A 80 9.02 9.05 25.22
CA TYR A 80 10.39 8.66 24.89
C TYR A 80 11.32 8.74 26.09
N ILE A 81 11.27 9.80 26.88
CA ILE A 81 12.05 9.92 28.10
C ILE A 81 11.67 8.78 29.05
N PHE A 82 10.38 8.46 29.19
CA PHE A 82 9.93 7.36 30.05
C PHE A 82 10.42 5.99 29.58
N VAL A 83 10.42 5.75 28.27
CA VAL A 83 10.92 4.50 27.65
C VAL A 83 12.44 4.44 27.75
N ILE A 84 13.16 5.51 27.42
CA ILE A 84 14.63 5.59 27.49
C ILE A 84 15.11 5.47 28.94
N THR A 85 14.49 6.18 29.89
CA THR A 85 14.80 6.03 31.32
C THR A 85 14.43 4.65 31.83
N GLY A 86 13.32 4.05 31.36
CA GLY A 86 12.99 2.65 31.62
C GLY A 86 14.05 1.67 31.10
N VAL A 87 14.57 1.90 29.90
CA VAL A 87 15.63 1.09 29.27
C VAL A 87 16.98 1.30 29.97
N ILE A 88 17.37 2.54 30.26
CA ILE A 88 18.59 2.87 31.01
C ILE A 88 18.49 2.30 32.43
N PHE A 89 17.34 2.41 33.09
CA PHE A 89 17.09 1.79 34.39
C PHE A 89 17.24 0.28 34.31
N VAL A 90 16.67 -0.39 33.30
CA VAL A 90 16.83 -1.84 33.09
C VAL A 90 18.30 -2.21 32.81
N ILE A 91 19.03 -1.44 32.00
CA ILE A 91 20.45 -1.67 31.67
C ILE A 91 21.34 -1.46 32.90
N TYR A 92 21.15 -0.36 33.64
CA TYR A 92 21.85 -0.04 34.88
C TYR A 92 21.56 -1.10 35.96
N LYS A 93 20.29 -1.53 36.07
CA LYS A 93 19.83 -2.59 36.95
C LYS A 93 20.37 -3.98 36.54
N SER A 94 20.61 -4.22 35.24
CA SER A 94 21.17 -5.48 34.73
C SER A 94 22.64 -5.69 35.07
N LYS A 95 23.40 -4.61 35.32
CA LYS A 95 24.82 -4.68 35.72
C LYS A 95 25.03 -4.71 37.24
N PHE A 96 24.05 -4.31 38.06
CA PHE A 96 24.26 -4.10 39.51
C PHE A 96 23.36 -4.92 40.46
N LEU A 97 22.46 -5.78 39.97
CA LEU A 97 21.59 -6.55 40.88
C LEU A 97 21.83 -8.05 40.83
N ASN A 98 22.34 -8.53 41.98
CA ASN A 98 22.55 -9.91 42.33
C ASN A 98 21.39 -10.82 41.88
N LYS A 99 21.79 -11.97 41.33
CA LYS A 99 21.01 -13.07 40.75
C LYS A 99 19.79 -13.52 41.59
N THR A 100 19.73 -13.19 42.87
CA THR A 100 18.74 -13.70 43.84
C THR A 100 17.42 -12.91 43.86
N THR A 101 17.44 -11.58 43.71
CA THR A 101 16.21 -10.75 43.70
C THR A 101 15.52 -10.74 42.34
N ILE A 102 16.27 -10.95 41.24
CA ILE A 102 15.67 -11.13 39.90
C ILE A 102 14.95 -12.48 39.80
N ILE A 103 15.44 -13.55 40.45
CA ILE A 103 14.71 -14.83 40.48
C ILE A 103 13.41 -14.69 41.28
N SER A 104 13.37 -13.89 42.35
CA SER A 104 12.14 -13.67 43.11
C SER A 104 11.17 -12.70 42.42
N LEU A 105 11.67 -11.66 41.74
CA LEU A 105 10.84 -10.75 40.91
C LEU A 105 10.39 -11.39 39.61
N ILE A 106 11.20 -12.21 38.93
CA ILE A 106 10.76 -13.05 37.79
C ILE A 106 9.81 -14.12 38.28
N LYS A 107 10.01 -14.72 39.47
CA LYS A 107 9.00 -15.63 40.05
C LYS A 107 7.72 -14.89 40.39
N ASN A 108 7.77 -13.66 40.87
CA ASN A 108 6.58 -12.85 41.19
C ASN A 108 5.91 -12.26 39.95
N LEU A 109 6.65 -11.86 38.91
CA LEU A 109 6.13 -11.51 37.59
C LEU A 109 5.63 -12.75 36.85
N GLN A 110 6.25 -13.92 36.99
CA GLN A 110 5.70 -15.21 36.54
C GLN A 110 4.51 -15.63 37.39
N LYS A 111 4.36 -15.15 38.64
CA LYS A 111 3.17 -15.36 39.48
C LYS A 111 2.05 -14.39 39.12
N PHE A 112 2.38 -13.15 38.74
CA PHE A 112 1.45 -12.09 38.37
C PHE A 112 0.98 -12.23 36.91
N LEU A 113 1.90 -12.55 35.99
CA LEU A 113 1.66 -13.10 34.66
C LEU A 113 1.49 -14.62 34.70
N SER A 114 1.17 -15.22 35.87
CA SER A 114 1.00 -16.67 35.94
C SER A 114 -0.07 -17.07 34.96
N PHE A 115 0.44 -17.81 33.99
CA PHE A 115 -0.29 -18.38 32.91
C PHE A 115 -1.48 -19.16 33.47
N ASP A 116 -1.51 -19.63 34.72
CA ASP A 116 -2.64 -20.38 35.29
C ASP A 116 -3.89 -19.54 35.60
N ARG A 117 -3.80 -18.25 35.94
CA ARG A 117 -4.99 -17.39 36.09
C ARG A 117 -5.50 -16.87 34.75
N LEU A 118 -4.60 -16.48 33.84
CA LEU A 118 -4.95 -16.16 32.46
C LEU A 118 -5.48 -17.40 31.73
N LYS A 119 -4.85 -18.57 31.84
CA LYS A 119 -5.33 -19.85 31.28
C LYS A 119 -6.66 -20.29 31.89
N LYS A 120 -6.99 -19.93 33.14
CA LYS A 120 -8.36 -20.11 33.67
C LYS A 120 -9.40 -19.22 32.97
N ILE A 121 -9.04 -17.99 32.59
CA ILE A 121 -9.88 -17.07 31.79
C ILE A 121 -9.87 -17.46 30.29
N PHE A 122 -8.78 -18.04 29.80
CA PHE A 122 -8.50 -18.38 28.40
C PHE A 122 -8.74 -19.87 28.06
N ASN A 123 -9.23 -20.67 29.01
CA ASN A 123 -9.35 -22.13 28.84
C ASN A 123 -10.50 -22.58 27.91
N LYS A 124 -11.31 -21.65 27.43
CA LYS A 124 -12.20 -21.92 26.29
C LYS A 124 -11.57 -21.30 25.05
N LYS A 125 -11.21 -22.14 24.07
CA LYS A 125 -10.83 -21.77 22.69
C LYS A 125 -11.75 -20.69 22.09
N LEU A 126 -13.00 -20.62 22.56
CA LEU A 126 -13.98 -19.57 22.29
C LEU A 126 -13.51 -18.16 22.69
N ASN A 127 -12.90 -17.97 23.86
CA ASN A 127 -12.50 -16.64 24.38
C ASN A 127 -11.33 -16.03 23.61
N VAL A 128 -10.37 -16.85 23.14
CA VAL A 128 -9.27 -16.37 22.28
C VAL A 128 -9.79 -15.89 20.93
N ASN A 129 -10.71 -16.64 20.33
CA ASN A 129 -11.28 -16.29 19.04
C ASN A 129 -12.12 -14.99 19.14
N ILE A 130 -12.84 -14.80 20.25
CA ILE A 130 -13.58 -13.56 20.52
C ILE A 130 -12.63 -12.36 20.60
N LEU A 131 -11.51 -12.47 21.33
CA LEU A 131 -10.53 -11.39 21.42
C LEU A 131 -9.88 -11.07 20.06
N ILE A 132 -9.56 -12.08 19.26
CA ILE A 132 -9.05 -11.87 17.90
C ILE A 132 -10.10 -11.17 17.04
N ALA A 133 -11.38 -11.59 17.12
CA ALA A 133 -12.46 -10.95 16.39
C ALA A 133 -12.62 -9.48 16.80
N MET A 134 -12.63 -9.18 18.10
CA MET A 134 -12.69 -7.80 18.61
C MET A 134 -11.51 -6.96 18.08
N PHE A 135 -10.29 -7.49 18.13
CA PHE A 135 -9.11 -6.79 17.62
C PHE A 135 -9.22 -6.51 16.12
N VAL A 136 -9.62 -7.51 15.32
CA VAL A 136 -9.81 -7.34 13.86
C VAL A 136 -10.93 -6.34 13.56
N SER A 137 -12.01 -6.31 14.35
CA SER A 137 -13.08 -5.33 14.21
C SER A 137 -12.60 -3.90 14.50
N ILE A 138 -11.83 -3.70 15.57
CA ILE A 138 -11.23 -2.39 15.90
C ILE A 138 -10.28 -1.95 14.79
N GLN A 139 -9.44 -2.87 14.30
CA GLN A 139 -8.55 -2.60 13.18
C GLN A 139 -9.35 -2.17 11.94
N HIS A 140 -10.41 -2.90 11.58
CA HIS A 140 -11.23 -2.57 10.41
C HIS A 140 -11.98 -1.24 10.56
N PHE A 141 -12.34 -0.82 11.77
CA PHE A 141 -12.90 0.51 12.01
C PHE A 141 -11.92 1.60 11.57
N PHE A 142 -10.65 1.52 11.97
CA PHE A 142 -9.62 2.48 11.55
C PHE A 142 -9.29 2.38 10.05
N ILE A 143 -9.20 1.15 9.51
CA ILE A 143 -9.01 0.92 8.08
C ILE A 143 -10.12 1.62 7.27
N PHE A 144 -11.38 1.37 7.62
CA PHE A 144 -12.53 1.93 6.92
C PHE A 144 -12.47 3.46 6.91
N ASP A 145 -12.22 4.04 8.08
CA ASP A 145 -12.16 5.48 8.23
C ASP A 145 -11.00 6.12 7.44
N TYR A 146 -9.83 5.50 7.45
CA TYR A 146 -8.67 5.96 6.70
C TYR A 146 -8.93 5.90 5.18
N VAL A 147 -9.45 4.75 4.70
CA VAL A 147 -9.81 4.52 3.29
C VAL A 147 -10.90 5.48 2.84
N ARG A 148 -11.96 5.66 3.64
CA ARG A 148 -13.03 6.62 3.37
C ARG A 148 -12.49 8.04 3.23
N THR A 149 -11.66 8.47 4.19
CA THR A 149 -11.13 9.83 4.21
C THR A 149 -10.27 10.09 2.99
N LYS A 150 -9.41 9.13 2.62
CA LYS A 150 -8.62 9.22 1.38
C LYS A 150 -9.50 9.18 0.13
N SER A 151 -10.48 8.30 0.06
CA SER A 151 -11.38 8.19 -1.10
C SER A 151 -12.14 9.49 -1.41
N VAL A 152 -12.43 10.31 -0.39
CA VAL A 152 -13.09 11.61 -0.57
C VAL A 152 -12.10 12.72 -0.96
N ARG A 153 -10.85 12.64 -0.50
CA ARG A 153 -9.85 13.71 -0.63
C ARG A 153 -8.90 13.56 -1.82
N ILE A 154 -8.75 12.35 -2.36
CA ILE A 154 -7.90 12.17 -3.54
C ILE A 154 -8.57 12.81 -4.77
N PRO A 155 -7.81 13.52 -5.62
CA PRO A 155 -8.37 14.27 -6.74
C PRO A 155 -9.00 13.35 -7.79
N SER A 156 -9.76 13.93 -8.71
CA SER A 156 -10.17 13.24 -9.93
C SER A 156 -8.93 12.82 -10.72
N PHE A 157 -8.91 11.55 -11.14
CA PHE A 157 -7.89 11.03 -12.03
C PHE A 157 -8.53 10.42 -13.28
N ILE A 158 -8.03 10.77 -14.46
CA ILE A 158 -8.59 10.31 -15.74
C ILE A 158 -8.54 8.79 -15.87
N ASP A 159 -7.45 8.16 -15.42
CA ASP A 159 -7.32 6.70 -15.50
C ASP A 159 -8.30 5.99 -14.57
N GLU A 160 -8.75 6.62 -13.47
CA GLU A 160 -9.83 6.06 -12.64
C GLU A 160 -11.14 5.99 -13.43
N TYR A 161 -11.48 7.08 -14.11
CA TYR A 161 -12.69 7.11 -14.94
C TYR A 161 -12.64 6.04 -16.01
N ILE A 162 -11.53 5.99 -16.75
CA ILE A 162 -11.32 5.02 -17.82
C ILE A 162 -11.38 3.59 -17.27
N ALA A 163 -10.70 3.32 -16.16
CA ALA A 163 -10.70 2.01 -15.52
C ALA A 163 -12.10 1.62 -15.03
N LEU A 164 -12.85 2.53 -14.42
CA LEU A 164 -14.20 2.21 -13.95
C LEU A 164 -15.14 1.94 -15.13
N THR A 165 -15.21 2.84 -16.10
CA THR A 165 -16.13 2.74 -17.24
C THR A 165 -15.86 1.47 -18.06
N SER A 166 -14.60 1.22 -18.43
CA SER A 166 -14.23 0.02 -19.19
C SER A 166 -14.58 -1.27 -18.48
N ASN A 167 -14.36 -1.33 -17.16
CA ASN A 167 -14.63 -2.54 -16.39
C ASN A 167 -16.12 -2.72 -16.08
N VAL A 168 -16.89 -1.64 -15.83
CA VAL A 168 -18.34 -1.74 -15.67
C VAL A 168 -18.97 -2.31 -16.94
N ASN A 169 -18.57 -1.83 -18.12
CA ASN A 169 -19.03 -2.39 -19.37
C ASN A 169 -18.61 -3.86 -19.51
N PHE A 170 -17.34 -4.18 -19.31
CA PHE A 170 -16.85 -5.55 -19.43
C PHE A 170 -17.65 -6.57 -18.59
N PHE A 171 -17.99 -6.24 -17.34
CA PHE A 171 -18.77 -7.16 -16.50
C PHE A 171 -20.27 -7.19 -16.83
N ASN A 172 -20.81 -6.16 -17.49
CA ASN A 172 -22.21 -6.11 -17.86
C ASN A 172 -22.48 -6.81 -19.20
N ASN A 173 -21.58 -6.70 -20.18
CA ASN A 173 -21.82 -7.17 -21.55
C ASN A 173 -20.60 -7.81 -22.25
N PHE A 174 -19.50 -8.06 -21.53
CA PHE A 174 -18.22 -8.52 -22.11
C PHE A 174 -17.64 -7.58 -23.18
N ASP A 175 -17.98 -6.29 -23.13
CA ASP A 175 -17.36 -5.24 -23.94
C ASP A 175 -16.43 -4.38 -23.09
N PHE A 176 -15.11 -4.48 -23.31
CA PHE A 176 -14.13 -3.69 -22.57
C PHE A 176 -13.99 -2.31 -23.22
N ASN A 177 -14.83 -1.35 -22.81
CA ASN A 177 -15.01 -0.08 -23.53
C ASN A 177 -15.17 1.11 -22.59
N ALA A 178 -14.40 2.18 -22.80
CA ALA A 178 -14.50 3.42 -22.02
C ALA A 178 -15.11 4.60 -22.79
N GLY A 179 -15.56 4.41 -24.03
CA GLY A 179 -16.07 5.45 -24.92
C GLY A 179 -15.20 5.68 -26.16
N GLY A 180 -15.73 6.45 -27.12
CA GLY A 180 -15.11 6.67 -28.43
C GLY A 180 -13.80 7.46 -28.41
N PHE A 181 -13.61 8.35 -27.43
CA PHE A 181 -12.43 9.21 -27.31
C PHE A 181 -11.11 8.45 -27.09
N LEU A 182 -11.19 7.18 -26.68
CA LEU A 182 -10.03 6.28 -26.53
C LEU A 182 -9.98 5.19 -27.59
N GLY A 183 -10.74 5.31 -28.69
CA GLY A 183 -10.78 4.32 -29.75
C GLY A 183 -11.80 3.19 -29.52
N GLY A 184 -12.61 3.23 -28.46
CA GLY A 184 -13.74 2.32 -28.26
C GLY A 184 -13.40 0.94 -27.69
N SER A 185 -14.20 -0.06 -28.06
CA SER A 185 -14.16 -1.44 -27.57
C SER A 185 -12.80 -2.11 -27.75
N TYR A 186 -12.28 -2.68 -26.66
CA TYR A 186 -10.98 -3.36 -26.56
C TYR A 186 -9.79 -2.51 -27.03
N SER A 187 -9.89 -1.18 -26.95
CA SER A 187 -8.78 -0.30 -27.26
C SER A 187 -7.52 -0.62 -26.43
N VAL A 188 -6.36 -0.59 -27.09
CA VAL A 188 -5.05 -0.81 -26.47
C VAL A 188 -4.69 0.25 -25.41
N TYR A 189 -5.36 1.40 -25.43
CA TYR A 189 -5.22 2.45 -24.42
C TYR A 189 -5.91 2.10 -23.08
N LEU A 190 -6.76 1.07 -23.06
CA LEU A 190 -7.41 0.56 -21.85
C LEU A 190 -6.45 -0.37 -21.11
N THR A 191 -5.61 0.20 -20.25
CA THR A 191 -4.48 -0.55 -19.66
C THR A 191 -4.78 -1.25 -18.32
N SER A 192 -5.88 -0.92 -17.65
CA SER A 192 -6.26 -1.45 -16.33
C SER A 192 -7.40 -2.45 -16.44
N GLY A 193 -7.07 -3.74 -16.34
CA GLY A 193 -7.99 -4.83 -16.64
C GLY A 193 -9.00 -5.18 -15.52
N PRO A 194 -9.95 -6.08 -15.82
CA PRO A 194 -11.09 -6.40 -14.94
C PRO A 194 -10.75 -6.89 -13.54
N ILE A 195 -9.65 -7.61 -13.34
CA ILE A 195 -9.36 -8.23 -12.04
C ILE A 195 -9.10 -7.20 -10.94
N SER A 196 -8.62 -6.00 -11.28
CA SER A 196 -8.29 -4.95 -10.29
C SER A 196 -9.48 -4.09 -9.89
N ALA A 197 -10.61 -4.17 -10.61
CA ALA A 197 -11.73 -3.24 -10.50
C ALA A 197 -13.03 -3.89 -10.00
N ILE A 198 -13.04 -5.18 -9.66
CA ILE A 198 -14.26 -5.92 -9.26
C ILE A 198 -15.00 -5.22 -8.12
N GLY A 199 -14.29 -4.73 -7.10
CA GLY A 199 -14.92 -4.02 -5.99
C GLY A 199 -15.61 -2.73 -6.44
N SER A 200 -14.94 -1.95 -7.29
CA SER A 200 -15.51 -0.73 -7.86
C SER A 200 -16.74 -0.98 -8.70
N VAL A 201 -16.73 -2.03 -9.54
CA VAL A 201 -17.84 -2.38 -10.43
C VAL A 201 -19.07 -2.80 -9.64
N ILE A 202 -18.90 -3.69 -8.64
CA ILE A 202 -20.00 -4.15 -7.79
C ILE A 202 -20.69 -2.96 -7.12
N SER A 203 -19.90 -2.07 -6.52
CA SER A 203 -20.43 -0.92 -5.79
C SER A 203 -20.94 0.19 -6.70
N TRP A 204 -20.39 0.36 -7.90
CA TRP A 204 -20.92 1.27 -8.91
C TRP A 204 -22.34 0.84 -9.28
N ASN A 205 -22.54 -0.44 -9.63
CA ASN A 205 -23.85 -0.98 -9.98
C ASN A 205 -24.88 -0.88 -8.83
N LEU A 206 -24.43 -0.77 -7.58
CA LEU A 206 -25.30 -0.61 -6.40
C LEU A 206 -25.57 0.84 -6.01
N SER A 207 -24.65 1.77 -6.29
CA SER A 207 -24.67 3.14 -5.71
C SER A 207 -24.51 4.27 -6.72
N ASN A 208 -23.99 4.00 -7.91
CA ASN A 208 -23.60 4.98 -8.93
C ASN A 208 -22.69 6.09 -8.37
N ASN A 209 -21.77 5.75 -7.46
CA ASN A 209 -20.95 6.70 -6.72
C ASN A 209 -19.48 6.32 -6.75
N PHE A 210 -18.64 7.19 -7.33
CA PHE A 210 -17.19 7.01 -7.43
C PHE A 210 -16.52 6.82 -6.07
N ILE A 211 -16.93 7.56 -5.04
CA ILE A 211 -16.32 7.46 -3.70
C ILE A 211 -16.61 6.09 -3.08
N VAL A 212 -17.83 5.58 -3.24
CA VAL A 212 -18.19 4.24 -2.77
C VAL A 212 -17.45 3.17 -3.59
N SER A 213 -17.27 3.39 -4.90
CA SER A 213 -16.43 2.56 -5.77
C SER A 213 -14.98 2.47 -5.29
N ARG A 214 -14.35 3.61 -5.00
CA ARG A 214 -13.00 3.68 -4.43
C ARG A 214 -12.85 2.84 -3.17
N ILE A 215 -13.76 3.02 -2.21
CA ILE A 215 -13.74 2.29 -0.93
C ILE A 215 -13.91 0.78 -1.16
N SER A 216 -14.90 0.39 -1.97
CA SER A 216 -15.19 -1.01 -2.26
C SER A 216 -14.00 -1.71 -2.93
N ASN A 217 -13.27 -1.01 -3.79
CA ASN A 217 -12.13 -1.60 -4.50
C ASN A 217 -10.95 -1.91 -3.59
N TYR A 218 -10.68 -1.04 -2.62
CA TYR A 218 -9.69 -1.34 -1.59
C TYR A 218 -10.03 -2.65 -0.86
N TYR A 219 -11.29 -2.83 -0.45
CA TYR A 219 -11.73 -4.06 0.23
C TYR A 219 -11.67 -5.29 -0.67
N TRP A 220 -11.95 -5.14 -1.97
CA TRP A 220 -11.76 -6.21 -2.94
C TRP A 220 -10.30 -6.69 -2.97
N LEU A 221 -9.35 -5.76 -3.05
CA LEU A 221 -7.93 -6.11 -3.09
C LEU A 221 -7.44 -6.70 -1.75
N ALA A 222 -7.96 -6.20 -0.62
CA ALA A 222 -7.67 -6.76 0.70
C ALA A 222 -8.21 -8.19 0.82
N LEU A 223 -9.43 -8.44 0.32
CA LEU A 223 -10.02 -9.77 0.26
C LEU A 223 -9.22 -10.71 -0.66
N LEU A 224 -8.77 -10.22 -1.82
CA LEU A 224 -7.96 -10.99 -2.76
C LEU A 224 -6.66 -11.47 -2.10
N GLN A 225 -5.94 -10.56 -1.44
CA GLN A 225 -4.71 -10.89 -0.71
C GLN A 225 -4.97 -11.81 0.50
N LEU A 226 -6.11 -11.68 1.17
CA LEU A 226 -6.55 -12.56 2.26
C LEU A 226 -6.77 -13.99 1.78
N LEU A 227 -7.53 -14.16 0.69
CA LEU A 227 -7.81 -15.46 0.11
C LEU A 227 -6.52 -16.16 -0.32
N PHE A 228 -5.64 -15.47 -1.04
CA PHE A 228 -4.37 -16.06 -1.45
C PHE A 228 -3.46 -16.41 -0.26
N SER A 229 -3.38 -15.53 0.75
CA SER A 229 -2.62 -15.82 1.95
C SER A 229 -3.12 -17.09 2.65
N ILE A 230 -4.45 -17.25 2.79
CA ILE A 230 -5.03 -18.47 3.35
C ILE A 230 -4.65 -19.70 2.51
N ILE A 231 -4.72 -19.60 1.18
CA ILE A 231 -4.37 -20.70 0.27
C ILE A 231 -2.89 -21.09 0.40
N VAL A 232 -1.98 -20.11 0.35
CA VAL A 232 -0.52 -20.33 0.49
C VAL A 232 -0.21 -21.00 1.83
N PHE A 233 -0.68 -20.43 2.95
CA PHE A 233 -0.39 -20.99 4.27
C PHE A 233 -0.97 -22.40 4.46
N LYS A 234 -2.17 -22.67 3.93
CA LYS A 234 -2.75 -24.03 3.97
C LYS A 234 -1.93 -25.03 3.16
N ILE A 235 -1.50 -24.67 1.95
CA ILE A 235 -0.70 -25.55 1.08
C ILE A 235 0.64 -25.92 1.71
N TYR A 236 1.28 -24.98 2.40
CA TYR A 236 2.56 -25.20 3.09
C TYR A 236 2.40 -25.67 4.55
N LYS A 237 1.18 -26.00 4.99
CA LYS A 237 0.84 -26.48 6.35
C LYS A 237 1.31 -25.53 7.47
N GLU A 238 1.24 -24.22 7.21
CA GLU A 238 1.59 -23.17 8.15
C GLU A 238 0.37 -22.62 8.91
N ASN A 239 0.61 -21.97 10.05
CA ASN A 239 -0.45 -21.34 10.82
C ASN A 239 -0.90 -20.03 10.16
N TYR A 240 -2.12 -20.03 9.64
CA TYR A 240 -2.71 -18.88 8.93
C TYR A 240 -3.34 -17.83 9.86
N LYS A 241 -3.44 -18.05 11.18
CA LYS A 241 -4.16 -17.14 12.08
C LYS A 241 -3.55 -15.73 12.17
N MET A 242 -2.24 -15.63 12.39
CA MET A 242 -1.56 -14.33 12.45
C MET A 242 -1.56 -13.60 11.09
N PRO A 243 -1.31 -14.28 9.95
CA PRO A 243 -1.54 -13.70 8.63
C PRO A 243 -2.94 -13.12 8.39
N ILE A 244 -4.00 -13.77 8.87
CA ILE A 244 -5.37 -13.26 8.74
C ILE A 244 -5.52 -11.90 9.46
N ILE A 245 -4.99 -11.78 10.68
CA ILE A 245 -5.08 -10.54 11.47
C ILE A 245 -4.34 -9.38 10.76
N PHE A 246 -3.29 -9.69 10.00
CA PHE A 246 -2.48 -8.68 9.33
C PHE A 246 -2.99 -8.29 7.94
N ASN A 247 -3.82 -9.11 7.30
CA ASN A 247 -3.98 -9.06 5.85
C ASN A 247 -4.53 -7.73 5.32
N GLY A 248 -5.51 -7.12 6.00
CA GLY A 248 -6.02 -5.80 5.60
C GLY A 248 -4.97 -4.68 5.67
N LEU A 249 -3.94 -4.82 6.50
CA LEU A 249 -2.92 -3.79 6.67
C LEU A 249 -1.85 -3.79 5.57
N ILE A 250 -1.65 -4.93 4.89
CA ILE A 250 -0.51 -5.08 3.97
C ILE A 250 -0.59 -4.14 2.77
N ILE A 251 -1.79 -3.77 2.34
CA ILE A 251 -2.00 -2.87 1.20
C ILE A 251 -1.48 -1.46 1.52
N PHE A 252 -1.61 -0.99 2.77
CA PHE A 252 -1.11 0.33 3.17
C PHE A 252 0.42 0.44 3.16
N LEU A 253 1.13 -0.68 3.19
CA LEU A 253 2.58 -0.70 3.07
C LEU A 253 3.06 -0.51 1.63
N ILE A 254 2.17 -0.65 0.63
CA ILE A 254 2.54 -0.48 -0.77
C ILE A 254 2.77 1.02 -1.02
N PRO A 255 3.93 1.43 -1.57
CA PRO A 255 4.15 2.81 -1.97
C PRO A 255 3.09 3.23 -2.97
N TRP A 256 2.45 4.39 -2.73
CA TRP A 256 1.31 4.85 -3.52
C TRP A 256 0.13 3.85 -3.51
N TRP A 257 -0.23 3.33 -2.33
CA TRP A 257 -1.37 2.42 -2.16
C TRP A 257 -2.71 3.02 -2.64
N GLU A 258 -2.82 4.35 -2.72
CA GLU A 258 -3.99 5.08 -3.22
C GLU A 258 -4.40 4.65 -4.64
N GLY A 259 -3.47 4.09 -5.45
CA GLY A 259 -3.80 3.46 -6.73
C GLY A 259 -4.84 2.34 -6.62
N SER A 260 -4.97 1.71 -5.45
CA SER A 260 -6.03 0.73 -5.15
C SER A 260 -7.42 1.34 -5.18
N LEU A 261 -7.56 2.63 -4.82
CA LEU A 261 -8.81 3.36 -4.82
C LEU A 261 -9.23 3.70 -6.26
N TYR A 262 -8.26 4.03 -7.10
CA TYR A 262 -8.46 4.33 -8.53
C TYR A 262 -8.73 3.11 -9.42
N SER A 263 -8.85 1.90 -8.85
CA SER A 263 -9.11 0.67 -9.61
C SER A 263 -8.01 0.28 -10.61
N LEU A 264 -6.80 0.79 -10.41
CA LEU A 264 -5.71 0.61 -11.37
C LEU A 264 -5.16 -0.82 -11.32
N GLY A 265 -4.68 -1.29 -12.48
CA GLY A 265 -4.27 -2.68 -12.70
C GLY A 265 -3.04 -3.12 -11.89
N GLU A 266 -2.17 -2.20 -11.46
CA GLU A 266 -0.86 -2.49 -10.88
C GLU A 266 -0.98 -3.33 -9.60
N ILE A 267 -1.75 -2.87 -8.60
CA ILE A 267 -1.81 -3.56 -7.30
C ILE A 267 -2.50 -4.91 -7.41
N GLY A 268 -3.66 -4.97 -8.07
CA GLY A 268 -4.43 -6.21 -8.21
C GLY A 268 -3.69 -7.30 -8.97
N SER A 269 -3.06 -6.94 -10.09
CA SER A 269 -2.24 -7.88 -10.86
C SER A 269 -1.02 -8.35 -10.05
N MET A 270 -0.31 -7.44 -9.38
CA MET A 270 0.90 -7.82 -8.65
C MET A 270 0.62 -8.64 -7.38
N ILE A 271 -0.53 -8.47 -6.73
CA ILE A 271 -1.01 -9.39 -5.69
C ILE A 271 -1.13 -10.81 -6.29
N MET A 272 -1.72 -10.94 -7.46
CA MET A 272 -1.92 -12.23 -8.14
C MET A 272 -0.58 -12.85 -8.58
N VAL A 273 0.31 -12.09 -9.22
CA VAL A 273 1.68 -12.54 -9.60
C VAL A 273 2.44 -13.04 -8.37
N SER A 274 2.51 -12.23 -7.31
CA SER A 274 3.28 -12.57 -6.11
C SER A 274 2.80 -13.87 -5.49
N ASN A 275 1.49 -14.07 -5.42
CA ASN A 275 0.92 -15.30 -4.90
C ASN A 275 1.10 -16.50 -5.83
N ALA A 276 1.00 -16.30 -7.15
CA ALA A 276 1.25 -17.34 -8.14
C ALA A 276 2.68 -17.90 -8.03
N ILE A 277 3.68 -17.03 -7.77
CA ILE A 277 5.07 -17.42 -7.51
C ILE A 277 5.16 -18.41 -6.33
N PHE A 278 4.57 -18.08 -5.18
CA PHE A 278 4.58 -18.96 -4.01
C PHE A 278 3.80 -20.25 -4.20
N LEU A 279 2.79 -20.27 -5.07
CA LEU A 279 1.99 -21.45 -5.36
C LEU A 279 2.64 -22.40 -6.37
N PHE A 280 3.58 -21.92 -7.19
CA PHE A 280 4.06 -22.63 -8.37
C PHE A 280 4.64 -24.01 -8.08
N ASN A 281 5.46 -24.13 -7.04
CA ASN A 281 6.11 -25.40 -6.68
C ASN A 281 5.11 -26.50 -6.24
N LYS A 282 3.93 -26.13 -5.73
CA LYS A 282 2.90 -27.08 -5.25
C LYS A 282 1.71 -27.19 -6.20
N LYS A 283 1.41 -26.14 -6.96
CA LYS A 283 0.23 -25.99 -7.81
C LYS A 283 0.58 -25.31 -9.15
N ARG A 284 1.61 -25.83 -9.84
CA ARG A 284 2.19 -25.30 -11.10
C ARG A 284 1.15 -24.83 -12.13
N LYS A 285 0.23 -25.72 -12.51
CA LYS A 285 -0.83 -25.43 -13.50
C LYS A 285 -1.72 -24.26 -13.09
N PHE A 286 -2.13 -24.22 -11.83
CA PHE A 286 -2.94 -23.14 -11.28
C PHE A 286 -2.17 -21.82 -11.28
N SER A 287 -0.90 -21.83 -10.85
CA SER A 287 -0.05 -20.63 -10.89
C SER A 287 0.10 -20.04 -12.29
N LEU A 288 0.22 -20.88 -13.33
CA LEU A 288 0.33 -20.40 -14.71
C LEU A 288 -0.94 -19.75 -15.21
N VAL A 289 -2.10 -20.30 -14.85
CA VAL A 289 -3.39 -19.65 -15.09
C VAL A 289 -3.46 -18.31 -14.35
N LEU A 290 -3.00 -18.25 -13.09
CA LEU A 290 -2.98 -17.00 -12.33
C LEU A 290 -2.05 -15.94 -12.95
N PHE A 291 -0.86 -16.32 -13.40
CA PHE A 291 0.05 -15.40 -14.11
C PHE A 291 -0.62 -14.85 -15.37
N SER A 292 -1.24 -15.72 -16.17
CA SER A 292 -1.92 -15.30 -17.40
C SER A 292 -3.11 -14.37 -17.13
N ILE A 293 -3.96 -14.67 -16.13
CA ILE A 293 -5.04 -13.78 -15.72
C ILE A 293 -4.47 -12.43 -15.26
N SER A 294 -3.42 -12.43 -14.47
CA SER A 294 -2.80 -11.21 -13.98
C SER A 294 -2.25 -10.31 -15.09
N ILE A 295 -1.70 -10.90 -16.15
CA ILE A 295 -1.11 -10.16 -17.28
C ILE A 295 -2.21 -9.63 -18.19
N VAL A 296 -3.14 -10.50 -18.58
CA VAL A 296 -4.12 -10.21 -19.62
C VAL A 296 -5.35 -9.46 -19.08
N PHE A 297 -5.87 -9.89 -17.92
CA PHE A 297 -7.04 -9.26 -17.27
C PHE A 297 -6.65 -8.29 -16.15
N GLY A 298 -5.37 -7.98 -15.98
CA GLY A 298 -4.87 -7.11 -14.93
C GLY A 298 -4.03 -5.96 -15.47
N LYS A 299 -2.75 -6.22 -15.71
CA LYS A 299 -1.84 -5.23 -16.30
C LYS A 299 -0.79 -5.94 -17.14
N ILE A 300 -0.61 -5.50 -18.38
CA ILE A 300 0.38 -6.12 -19.29
C ILE A 300 1.82 -6.01 -18.77
N LEU A 301 2.14 -4.95 -18.02
CA LEU A 301 3.47 -4.77 -17.40
C LEU A 301 3.84 -5.89 -16.43
N SER A 302 2.86 -6.61 -15.87
CA SER A 302 3.07 -7.78 -15.03
C SER A 302 3.70 -8.96 -15.79
N LEU A 303 3.84 -8.85 -17.12
CA LEU A 303 4.64 -9.74 -17.94
C LEU A 303 6.12 -9.70 -17.55
N LEU A 304 6.68 -8.53 -17.22
CA LEU A 304 8.10 -8.39 -16.85
C LEU A 304 8.49 -9.24 -15.62
N PRO A 305 7.82 -9.14 -14.46
CA PRO A 305 8.13 -10.01 -13.34
C PRO A 305 7.86 -11.49 -13.64
N PHE A 306 6.85 -11.82 -14.45
CA PHE A 306 6.62 -13.20 -14.90
C PHE A 306 7.77 -13.74 -15.77
N LEU A 307 8.30 -12.96 -16.70
CA LEU A 307 9.44 -13.36 -17.52
C LEU A 307 10.68 -13.62 -16.66
N GLY A 308 10.96 -12.74 -15.70
CA GLY A 308 12.02 -12.95 -14.71
C GLY A 308 11.83 -14.24 -13.90
N PHE A 309 10.62 -14.49 -13.41
CA PHE A 309 10.25 -15.72 -12.72
C PHE A 309 10.46 -16.97 -13.58
N TYR A 310 9.85 -16.99 -14.78
CA TYR A 310 9.72 -18.17 -15.60
C TYR A 310 11.02 -18.51 -16.32
N ALA A 311 11.87 -17.53 -16.66
CA ALA A 311 13.19 -17.77 -17.22
C ALA A 311 14.02 -18.72 -16.35
N VAL A 312 14.03 -18.51 -15.02
CA VAL A 312 14.74 -19.39 -14.07
C VAL A 312 14.22 -20.82 -14.13
N HIS A 313 12.89 -21.00 -14.22
CA HIS A 313 12.30 -22.32 -14.33
C HIS A 313 12.55 -22.97 -15.68
N PHE A 314 12.45 -22.21 -16.77
CA PHE A 314 12.70 -22.67 -18.13
C PHE A 314 14.12 -23.21 -18.27
N PHE A 315 15.14 -22.46 -17.84
CA PHE A 315 16.54 -22.88 -17.94
C PHE A 315 16.90 -24.07 -17.03
N ARG A 316 16.14 -24.29 -15.95
CA ARG A 316 16.34 -25.42 -15.04
C ARG A 316 15.52 -26.66 -15.42
N GLN A 317 14.58 -26.54 -16.35
CA GLN A 317 13.65 -27.60 -16.68
C GLN A 317 14.19 -28.45 -17.82
N GLU A 318 14.69 -29.65 -17.48
CA GLU A 318 15.18 -30.61 -18.49
C GLU A 318 14.03 -31.28 -19.26
N ASP A 319 12.88 -31.44 -18.62
CA ASP A 319 11.70 -32.09 -19.18
C ASP A 319 10.87 -31.13 -20.06
N LYS A 320 11.04 -31.26 -21.38
CA LYS A 320 10.34 -30.46 -22.39
C LYS A 320 8.81 -30.64 -22.36
N ALA A 321 8.30 -31.79 -21.94
CA ALA A 321 6.84 -32.02 -21.88
C ALA A 321 6.18 -31.14 -20.81
N LYS A 322 6.88 -30.88 -19.70
CA LYS A 322 6.41 -29.93 -18.67
C LYS A 322 6.39 -28.50 -19.19
N VAL A 323 7.41 -28.09 -19.95
CA VAL A 323 7.44 -26.76 -20.57
C VAL A 323 6.27 -26.59 -21.54
N PHE A 324 5.98 -27.59 -22.36
CA PHE A 324 4.82 -27.55 -23.27
C PHE A 324 3.49 -27.49 -22.50
N SER A 325 3.34 -28.31 -21.46
CA SER A 325 2.17 -28.24 -20.57
C SER A 325 2.03 -26.84 -19.98
N ASP A 326 3.11 -26.22 -19.53
CA ASP A 326 3.06 -24.91 -18.91
C ASP A 326 2.55 -23.83 -19.88
N ILE A 327 3.05 -23.87 -21.12
CA ILE A 327 2.58 -23.01 -22.21
C ILE A 327 1.06 -23.20 -22.36
N LEU A 328 0.56 -24.43 -22.48
CA LEU A 328 -0.89 -24.66 -22.63
C LEU A 328 -1.72 -24.02 -21.50
N TYR A 329 -1.32 -24.17 -20.23
CA TYR A 329 -2.07 -23.56 -19.11
C TYR A 329 -1.97 -22.04 -19.09
N PHE A 330 -0.84 -21.46 -19.49
CA PHE A 330 -0.69 -20.01 -19.63
C PHE A 330 -1.57 -19.45 -20.75
N PHE A 331 -1.73 -20.18 -21.86
CA PHE A 331 -2.52 -19.72 -22.99
C PHE A 331 -4.04 -19.80 -22.76
N ILE A 332 -4.54 -20.48 -21.72
CA ILE A 332 -5.98 -20.60 -21.44
C ILE A 332 -6.63 -19.20 -21.25
N PRO A 333 -6.25 -18.37 -20.26
CA PRO A 333 -6.87 -17.04 -20.11
C PRO A 333 -6.60 -16.10 -21.29
N LEU A 334 -5.39 -16.16 -21.87
CA LEU A 334 -5.03 -15.36 -23.04
C LEU A 334 -5.94 -15.67 -24.23
N SER A 335 -6.24 -16.95 -24.49
CA SER A 335 -7.14 -17.34 -25.59
C SER A 335 -8.55 -16.80 -25.40
N ILE A 336 -9.06 -16.81 -24.16
CA ILE A 336 -10.38 -16.24 -23.83
C ILE A 336 -10.40 -14.75 -24.14
N TRP A 337 -9.37 -14.01 -23.74
CA TRP A 337 -9.26 -12.58 -24.04
C TRP A 337 -9.18 -12.31 -25.55
N LEU A 338 -8.36 -13.05 -26.28
CA LEU A 338 -8.21 -12.86 -27.72
C LEU A 338 -9.48 -13.21 -28.49
N ILE A 339 -10.29 -14.17 -28.02
CA ILE A 339 -11.61 -14.43 -28.59
C ILE A 339 -12.51 -13.20 -28.41
N LEU A 340 -12.53 -12.58 -27.23
CA LEU A 340 -13.31 -11.37 -27.00
C LEU A 340 -12.84 -10.20 -27.88
N VAL A 341 -11.52 -10.02 -28.01
CA VAL A 341 -10.93 -9.04 -28.94
C VAL A 341 -11.36 -9.31 -30.38
N GLN A 342 -11.32 -10.56 -30.85
CA GLN A 342 -11.73 -10.91 -32.21
C GLN A 342 -13.18 -10.57 -32.52
N LEU A 343 -14.05 -10.64 -31.51
CA LEU A 343 -15.48 -10.39 -31.66
C LEU A 343 -15.81 -8.90 -31.58
N ASN A 344 -15.07 -8.13 -30.76
CA ASN A 344 -15.50 -6.80 -30.32
C ASN A 344 -14.48 -5.67 -30.56
N TYR A 345 -13.26 -5.93 -31.04
CA TYR A 345 -12.26 -4.86 -31.23
C TYR A 345 -12.69 -3.86 -32.30
N SER A 346 -12.75 -2.58 -31.93
CA SER A 346 -13.24 -1.50 -32.80
C SER A 346 -12.35 -1.25 -34.02
N SER A 347 -11.03 -1.39 -33.89
CA SER A 347 -10.06 -1.08 -34.95
C SER A 347 -9.72 -2.27 -35.84
N GLY A 348 -10.35 -3.44 -35.67
CA GLY A 348 -10.14 -4.61 -36.53
C GLY A 348 -10.24 -5.95 -35.80
N GLY A 349 -9.30 -6.86 -36.07
CA GLY A 349 -9.26 -8.20 -35.48
C GLY A 349 -8.06 -8.42 -34.56
N ILE A 350 -7.78 -9.68 -34.22
CA ILE A 350 -6.66 -10.03 -33.33
C ILE A 350 -5.31 -9.52 -33.86
N VAL A 351 -5.05 -9.65 -35.16
CA VAL A 351 -3.75 -9.29 -35.75
C VAL A 351 -3.50 -7.78 -35.64
N THR A 352 -4.52 -6.96 -35.91
CA THR A 352 -4.41 -5.50 -35.77
C THR A 352 -4.26 -5.12 -34.31
N TYR A 353 -5.05 -5.71 -33.40
CA TYR A 353 -4.92 -5.48 -31.96
C TYR A 353 -3.50 -5.75 -31.44
N LEU A 354 -2.89 -6.89 -31.82
CA LEU A 354 -1.53 -7.22 -31.39
C LEU A 354 -0.49 -6.24 -31.95
N ASN A 355 -0.67 -5.79 -33.19
CA ASN A 355 0.19 -4.79 -33.80
C ASN A 355 0.05 -3.43 -33.11
N ASP A 356 -1.18 -2.99 -32.83
CA ASP A 356 -1.47 -1.73 -32.14
C ASP A 356 -0.91 -1.77 -30.71
N GLN A 357 -1.03 -2.91 -30.02
CA GLN A 357 -0.48 -3.11 -28.69
C GLN A 357 1.05 -3.05 -28.70
N TYR A 358 1.69 -3.65 -29.72
CA TYR A 358 3.13 -3.58 -29.92
C TYR A 358 3.58 -2.13 -30.16
N LEU A 359 2.92 -1.41 -31.08
CA LEU A 359 3.21 -0.01 -31.39
C LEU A 359 3.02 0.91 -30.18
N LEU A 360 1.96 0.69 -29.39
CA LEU A 360 1.75 1.43 -28.15
C LEU A 360 2.93 1.25 -27.21
N ILE A 361 3.38 0.02 -26.98
CA ILE A 361 4.50 -0.26 -26.08
C ILE A 361 5.81 0.34 -26.60
N THR A 362 6.11 0.21 -27.89
CA THR A 362 7.38 0.73 -28.45
C THR A 362 7.43 2.25 -28.50
N ASN A 363 6.29 2.91 -28.75
CA ASN A 363 6.24 4.36 -28.96
C ASN A 363 5.93 5.15 -27.68
N HIS A 364 5.43 4.50 -26.63
CA HIS A 364 5.14 5.18 -25.37
C HIS A 364 6.43 5.66 -24.70
N SER A 365 6.55 6.95 -24.42
CA SER A 365 7.76 7.56 -23.85
C SER A 365 8.21 6.92 -22.53
N SER A 366 7.26 6.51 -21.70
CA SER A 366 7.55 5.87 -20.41
C SER A 366 7.75 4.34 -20.49
N SER A 367 7.69 3.72 -21.68
CA SER A 367 7.99 2.29 -21.81
C SER A 367 9.47 1.97 -21.61
N GLY A 368 10.35 2.95 -21.83
CA GLY A 368 11.80 2.80 -21.74
C GLY A 368 12.47 2.17 -22.96
N VAL A 369 11.70 1.87 -24.03
CA VAL A 369 12.24 1.24 -25.25
C VAL A 369 13.16 2.20 -26.02
N SER A 370 12.78 3.47 -26.14
CA SER A 370 13.60 4.49 -26.79
C SER A 370 14.85 4.86 -25.98
N SER A 371 14.76 4.86 -24.64
CA SER A 371 15.88 5.15 -23.75
C SER A 371 16.89 4.01 -23.64
N PHE A 372 16.47 2.76 -23.89
CA PHE A 372 17.37 1.61 -23.91
C PHE A 372 18.41 1.72 -25.03
N GLN A 373 18.04 2.27 -26.18
CA GLN A 373 18.94 2.42 -27.34
C GLN A 373 19.99 3.52 -27.17
N SER A 374 19.74 4.50 -26.29
CA SER A 374 20.60 5.65 -26.03
C SER A 374 21.26 5.63 -24.63
N PHE A 375 21.23 4.48 -23.94
CA PHE A 375 21.71 4.37 -22.57
C PHE A 375 23.23 4.57 -22.46
N ASP A 376 23.65 5.62 -21.77
CA ASP A 376 25.04 5.86 -21.35
C ASP A 376 25.17 5.70 -19.83
N PHE A 377 26.04 4.79 -19.40
CA PHE A 377 26.30 4.49 -17.98
C PHE A 377 26.94 5.67 -17.25
N LEU A 378 27.69 6.52 -17.95
CA LEU A 378 28.36 7.69 -17.34
C LEU A 378 27.36 8.73 -16.84
N ASN A 379 26.17 8.81 -17.45
CA ASN A 379 25.13 9.78 -17.11
C ASN A 379 24.05 9.21 -16.17
N PHE A 380 24.25 8.04 -15.57
CA PHE A 380 23.25 7.41 -14.70
C PHE A 380 22.83 8.30 -13.52
N ARG A 381 23.78 9.04 -12.92
CA ARG A 381 23.50 9.98 -11.84
C ARG A 381 22.62 11.15 -12.30
N GLU A 382 22.88 11.68 -13.49
CA GLU A 382 22.08 12.74 -14.09
C GLU A 382 20.66 12.26 -14.43
N ASN A 383 20.53 11.01 -14.90
CA ASN A 383 19.24 10.38 -15.15
C ASN A 383 18.39 10.16 -13.88
N ILE A 384 19.00 10.05 -12.69
CA ILE A 384 18.24 10.03 -11.43
C ILE A 384 17.80 11.46 -11.07
N ASN A 385 18.72 12.42 -11.16
CA ASN A 385 18.48 13.82 -10.79
C ASN A 385 17.44 14.53 -11.68
N THR A 386 17.24 14.07 -12.92
CA THR A 386 16.28 14.65 -13.88
C THR A 386 14.96 13.87 -13.94
N SER A 387 14.81 12.80 -13.16
CA SER A 387 13.63 11.95 -13.14
C SER A 387 12.66 12.35 -12.02
N GLU A 388 11.43 11.83 -12.05
CA GLU A 388 10.43 12.01 -10.98
C GLU A 388 10.98 11.67 -9.59
N SER A 389 11.93 10.72 -9.52
CA SER A 389 12.51 10.29 -8.25
C SER A 389 13.29 11.38 -7.50
N SER A 390 13.72 12.47 -8.17
CA SER A 390 14.38 13.61 -7.52
C SER A 390 13.46 14.35 -6.55
N ASP A 391 12.15 14.34 -6.83
CA ASP A 391 11.15 15.10 -6.08
C ASP A 391 10.58 14.30 -4.91
N TRP A 392 10.96 13.02 -4.79
CA TRP A 392 10.50 12.14 -3.74
C TRP A 392 11.25 12.34 -2.43
N ASN A 393 10.59 11.97 -1.34
CA ASN A 393 11.23 11.88 -0.04
C ASN A 393 12.35 10.81 -0.07
N ILE A 394 13.43 11.04 0.69
CA ILE A 394 14.56 10.11 0.83
C ILE A 394 14.10 8.70 1.24
N TYR A 395 13.02 8.58 2.02
CA TYR A 395 12.46 7.29 2.38
C TYR A 395 11.94 6.52 1.15
N ASP A 396 11.25 7.19 0.23
CA ASP A 396 10.71 6.54 -0.97
C ASP A 396 11.81 6.20 -1.98
N GLN A 397 12.83 7.06 -2.10
CA GLN A 397 14.06 6.75 -2.84
C GLN A 397 14.76 5.49 -2.28
N ILE A 398 14.91 5.38 -0.95
CA ILE A 398 15.51 4.19 -0.32
C ILE A 398 14.65 2.95 -0.55
N ARG A 399 13.33 3.05 -0.30
CA ARG A 399 12.37 1.93 -0.43
C ARG A 399 12.34 1.33 -1.83
N LEU A 400 12.40 2.17 -2.84
CA LEU A 400 12.20 1.76 -4.24
C LEU A 400 13.52 1.57 -4.98
N GLY A 401 14.59 2.26 -4.59
CA GLY A 401 15.92 2.11 -5.16
C GLY A 401 16.76 1.04 -4.44
N ALA A 402 17.03 1.22 -3.15
CA ALA A 402 17.99 0.38 -2.44
C ALA A 402 17.41 -0.97 -1.95
N LEU A 403 16.18 -0.98 -1.43
CA LEU A 403 15.63 -2.17 -0.80
C LEU A 403 15.44 -3.38 -1.73
N PRO A 404 15.05 -3.24 -3.01
CA PRO A 404 14.96 -4.38 -3.93
C PRO A 404 16.28 -5.15 -4.06
N VAL A 405 17.41 -4.42 -4.08
CA VAL A 405 18.75 -5.00 -4.17
C VAL A 405 19.14 -5.66 -2.84
N ILE A 406 18.97 -4.96 -1.72
CA ILE A 406 19.29 -5.48 -0.38
C ILE A 406 18.48 -6.75 -0.08
N PHE A 407 17.18 -6.73 -0.40
CA PHE A 407 16.30 -7.87 -0.24
C PHE A 407 16.73 -9.06 -1.11
N SER A 408 17.13 -8.81 -2.36
CA SER A 408 17.63 -9.87 -3.25
C SER A 408 18.91 -10.53 -2.73
N ILE A 409 19.83 -9.76 -2.16
CA ILE A 409 21.05 -10.28 -1.51
C ILE A 409 20.67 -11.12 -0.28
N LEU A 410 19.77 -10.62 0.57
CA LEU A 410 19.32 -11.31 1.78
C LEU A 410 18.62 -12.64 1.46
N LEU A 411 17.81 -12.66 0.40
CA LEU A 411 17.19 -13.85 -0.16
C LEU A 411 18.24 -14.90 -0.54
N PHE A 412 19.26 -14.48 -1.30
CA PHE A 412 20.32 -15.37 -1.75
C PHE A 412 21.11 -15.98 -0.58
N ILE A 413 21.43 -15.18 0.44
CA ILE A 413 22.12 -15.64 1.66
C ILE A 413 21.29 -16.74 2.37
N ASN A 414 19.96 -16.60 2.38
CA ASN A 414 19.06 -17.50 3.10
C ASN A 414 18.39 -18.56 2.21
N ARG A 415 18.87 -18.74 0.96
CA ARG A 415 18.22 -19.57 -0.07
C ARG A 415 17.89 -20.98 0.39
N GLU A 416 18.79 -21.63 1.12
CA GLU A 416 18.61 -23.04 1.52
C GLU A 416 17.42 -23.20 2.47
N LYS A 417 17.24 -22.25 3.39
CA LYS A 417 16.15 -22.29 4.37
C LYS A 417 14.81 -21.95 3.73
N ILE A 418 14.81 -20.97 2.82
CA ILE A 418 13.62 -20.55 2.08
C ILE A 418 13.19 -21.66 1.13
N ASP A 419 14.12 -22.20 0.34
CA ASP A 419 13.82 -23.23 -0.65
C ASP A 419 13.41 -24.56 0.02
N LYS A 420 13.97 -24.89 1.19
CA LYS A 420 13.49 -26.02 2.00
C LYS A 420 12.02 -25.84 2.39
N LYS A 421 11.56 -24.61 2.62
CA LYS A 421 10.18 -24.34 3.05
C LYS A 421 9.20 -24.29 1.88
N PHE A 422 9.56 -23.57 0.82
CA PHE A 422 8.66 -23.26 -0.29
C PHE A 422 8.98 -23.98 -1.61
N GLY A 423 9.96 -24.87 -1.62
CA GLY A 423 10.53 -25.42 -2.86
C GLY A 423 11.47 -24.40 -3.53
N ILE A 424 11.97 -24.70 -4.72
CA ILE A 424 12.87 -23.82 -5.48
C ILE A 424 12.14 -22.49 -5.77
N LEU A 425 12.39 -21.46 -4.96
CA LEU A 425 11.61 -20.22 -4.96
C LEU A 425 12.51 -18.98 -4.91
N THR A 426 13.65 -19.08 -4.24
CA THR A 426 14.53 -17.94 -3.98
C THR A 426 14.99 -17.25 -5.25
N LEU A 427 15.60 -17.99 -6.19
CA LEU A 427 16.08 -17.43 -7.44
C LEU A 427 14.95 -16.91 -8.35
N PRO A 428 13.82 -17.62 -8.50
CA PRO A 428 12.66 -17.07 -9.21
C PRO A 428 12.15 -15.74 -8.63
N ILE A 429 12.07 -15.57 -7.30
CA ILE A 429 11.68 -14.27 -6.68
C ILE A 429 12.71 -13.19 -7.01
N ILE A 430 14.00 -13.47 -6.85
CA ILE A 430 15.08 -12.51 -7.17
C ILE A 430 14.94 -12.03 -8.61
N CYS A 431 14.80 -12.94 -9.58
CA CYS A 431 14.66 -12.58 -10.98
C CYS A 431 13.34 -11.83 -11.26
N SER A 432 12.24 -12.17 -10.57
CA SER A 432 10.97 -11.45 -10.69
C SER A 432 11.06 -10.00 -10.22
N ILE A 433 11.93 -9.71 -9.24
CA ILE A 433 12.18 -8.36 -8.72
C ILE A 433 13.18 -7.61 -9.60
N LEU A 434 14.31 -8.25 -9.91
CA LEU A 434 15.41 -7.59 -10.63
C LEU A 434 15.02 -7.27 -12.08
N PHE A 435 14.23 -8.10 -12.75
CA PHE A 435 13.90 -7.85 -14.16
C PHE A 435 13.13 -6.52 -14.37
N PRO A 436 11.99 -6.27 -13.70
CA PRO A 436 11.33 -4.97 -13.76
C PRO A 436 12.14 -3.85 -13.09
N TYR A 437 12.92 -4.13 -12.04
CA TYR A 437 13.80 -3.13 -11.44
C TYR A 437 14.85 -2.61 -12.44
N LEU A 438 15.59 -3.50 -13.10
CA LEU A 438 16.58 -3.12 -14.13
C LEU A 438 15.90 -2.34 -15.26
N TRP A 439 14.72 -2.79 -15.71
CA TRP A 439 13.98 -2.12 -16.77
C TRP A 439 13.57 -0.68 -16.40
N PHE A 440 12.93 -0.48 -15.25
CA PHE A 440 12.35 0.82 -14.88
C PHE A 440 13.31 1.76 -14.14
N TRP A 441 14.30 1.22 -13.43
CA TRP A 441 15.24 2.03 -12.65
C TRP A 441 16.58 2.24 -13.33
N ILE A 442 17.05 1.27 -14.12
CA ILE A 442 18.34 1.41 -14.81
C ILE A 442 18.11 1.95 -16.22
N PHE A 443 17.29 1.31 -17.03
CA PHE A 443 17.17 1.64 -18.46
C PHE A 443 16.19 2.77 -18.78
N ASN A 444 15.26 3.08 -17.88
CA ASN A 444 14.25 4.11 -18.09
C ASN A 444 14.64 5.44 -17.42
N SER A 445 14.46 6.54 -18.15
CA SER A 445 14.75 7.89 -17.65
C SER A 445 13.73 8.39 -16.63
N THR A 446 12.46 7.96 -16.71
CA THR A 446 11.34 8.59 -15.99
C THR A 446 11.17 8.14 -14.53
N LYS A 447 11.52 6.89 -14.19
CA LYS A 447 11.49 6.31 -12.83
C LYS A 447 10.18 6.53 -12.05
N TRP A 448 9.05 6.13 -12.63
CA TRP A 448 7.74 6.31 -12.00
C TRP A 448 7.51 5.44 -10.76
N ILE A 449 6.88 6.02 -9.72
CA ILE A 449 6.52 5.29 -8.49
C ILE A 449 5.55 4.15 -8.78
N ARG A 450 4.62 4.37 -9.72
CA ARG A 450 3.63 3.37 -10.16
C ARG A 450 4.30 2.13 -10.77
N TYR A 451 5.33 2.32 -11.61
CA TYR A 451 6.06 1.18 -12.19
C TYR A 451 6.90 0.44 -11.16
N SER A 452 7.33 1.13 -10.11
CA SER A 452 8.06 0.52 -9.00
C SER A 452 7.17 -0.43 -8.17
N GLN A 453 5.84 -0.37 -8.31
CA GLN A 453 4.91 -1.33 -7.70
C GLN A 453 5.09 -2.76 -8.22
N HIS A 454 5.57 -2.93 -9.47
CA HIS A 454 5.78 -4.25 -10.07
C HIS A 454 6.87 -5.09 -9.38
N PHE A 455 7.76 -4.48 -8.60
CA PHE A 455 8.72 -5.21 -7.78
C PHE A 455 8.51 -5.00 -6.27
N SER A 456 8.04 -3.83 -5.84
CA SER A 456 7.85 -3.56 -4.41
C SER A 456 6.75 -4.41 -3.79
N ILE A 457 5.68 -4.72 -4.53
CA ILE A 457 4.60 -5.61 -4.06
C ILE A 457 5.11 -7.04 -3.89
N ILE A 458 5.92 -7.54 -4.83
CA ILE A 458 6.58 -8.86 -4.71
C ILE A 458 7.43 -8.90 -3.45
N LEU A 459 8.23 -7.86 -3.22
CA LEU A 459 9.07 -7.73 -2.03
C LEU A 459 8.23 -7.74 -0.75
N ILE A 460 7.20 -6.89 -0.63
CA ILE A 460 6.37 -6.77 0.58
C ILE A 460 5.66 -8.10 0.88
N ILE A 461 5.02 -8.72 -0.12
CA ILE A 461 4.32 -10.00 0.06
C ILE A 461 5.30 -11.12 0.40
N SER A 462 6.48 -11.14 -0.20
CA SER A 462 7.50 -12.14 0.10
C SER A 462 8.02 -12.00 1.54
N ILE A 463 8.35 -10.78 1.97
CA ILE A 463 8.77 -10.52 3.36
C ILE A 463 7.65 -10.91 4.34
N PHE A 464 6.41 -10.55 4.04
CA PHE A 464 5.25 -10.97 4.82
C PHE A 464 5.19 -12.50 4.97
N TYR A 465 5.32 -13.26 3.88
CA TYR A 465 5.34 -14.72 3.96
C TYR A 465 6.53 -15.29 4.72
N PHE A 466 7.72 -14.69 4.61
CA PHE A 466 8.89 -15.16 5.35
C PHE A 466 8.82 -14.87 6.84
N ILE A 467 8.37 -13.67 7.24
CA ILE A 467 8.20 -13.30 8.65
C ILE A 467 7.13 -14.18 9.28
N PHE A 468 5.98 -14.33 8.64
CA PHE A 468 4.84 -15.01 9.25
C PHE A 468 4.91 -16.54 9.19
N SER A 469 5.75 -17.11 8.33
CA SER A 469 6.06 -18.55 8.31
C SER A 469 7.06 -18.97 9.39
N ASN A 470 7.16 -20.27 9.64
CA ASN A 470 8.11 -20.87 10.56
C ASN A 470 9.45 -21.20 9.89
N ILE A 471 10.14 -20.19 9.35
CA ILE A 471 11.48 -20.35 8.75
C ILE A 471 12.56 -20.01 9.77
N GLU A 472 13.54 -20.89 9.96
CA GLU A 472 14.58 -20.74 10.98
C GLU A 472 15.75 -19.84 10.56
N PHE A 473 15.47 -18.55 10.30
CA PHE A 473 16.52 -17.55 10.04
C PHE A 473 17.51 -17.39 11.21
N LYS A 474 18.73 -16.91 10.93
CA LYS A 474 19.60 -16.37 11.98
C LYS A 474 18.97 -15.10 12.54
N ASP A 475 19.29 -14.75 13.78
CA ASP A 475 18.61 -13.65 14.44
C ASP A 475 18.91 -12.29 13.77
N ILE A 476 20.14 -12.10 13.29
CA ILE A 476 20.53 -10.93 12.48
C ILE A 476 19.71 -10.87 11.18
N ASP A 477 19.66 -11.96 10.41
CA ASP A 477 18.89 -12.00 9.15
C ASP A 477 17.41 -11.73 9.39
N TYR A 478 16.84 -12.26 10.48
CA TYR A 478 15.45 -12.00 10.87
C TYR A 478 15.22 -10.54 11.23
N ILE A 479 16.15 -9.90 11.95
CA ILE A 479 16.10 -8.45 12.23
C ILE A 479 16.17 -7.65 10.93
N ILE A 480 17.03 -8.03 9.98
CA ILE A 480 17.11 -7.35 8.68
C ILE A 480 15.76 -7.47 7.93
N PHE A 481 15.11 -8.64 7.91
CA PHE A 481 13.76 -8.75 7.33
C PHE A 481 12.74 -7.82 8.02
N ILE A 482 12.81 -7.66 9.34
CA ILE A 482 11.94 -6.75 10.09
C ILE A 482 12.24 -5.28 9.75
N ILE A 483 13.52 -4.90 9.63
CA ILE A 483 13.94 -3.55 9.21
C ILE A 483 13.40 -3.26 7.80
N LEU A 484 13.63 -4.18 6.86
CA LEU A 484 13.16 -4.06 5.48
C LEU A 484 11.64 -3.90 5.44
N PHE A 485 10.90 -4.67 6.24
CA PHE A 485 9.44 -4.56 6.34
C PHE A 485 9.00 -3.24 6.97
N GLY A 486 9.64 -2.83 8.07
CA GLY A 486 9.35 -1.61 8.82
C GLY A 486 9.56 -0.36 8.00
N LEU A 487 10.56 -0.36 7.10
CA LEU A 487 10.81 0.78 6.22
C LEU A 487 9.61 1.13 5.34
N PHE A 488 8.64 0.24 5.10
CA PHE A 488 7.42 0.53 4.35
C PHE A 488 6.29 1.18 5.18
N ILE A 489 6.47 1.39 6.50
CA ILE A 489 5.52 2.13 7.34
C ILE A 489 5.43 3.57 6.84
N ASN A 490 4.23 4.04 6.47
CA ASN A 490 4.12 5.27 5.72
C ASN A 490 3.96 6.51 6.58
N ASN A 491 2.98 6.53 7.49
CA ASN A 491 2.53 7.79 8.11
C ASN A 491 3.51 8.29 9.18
N THR A 492 3.97 7.41 10.08
CA THR A 492 4.75 7.78 11.26
C THR A 492 6.11 7.08 11.29
N LYS A 493 7.18 7.81 10.94
CA LYS A 493 8.53 7.22 10.75
C LYS A 493 9.15 6.75 12.07
N GLU A 494 8.73 7.32 13.18
CA GLU A 494 9.17 6.97 14.53
C GLU A 494 8.79 5.53 14.91
N LEU A 495 7.68 5.03 14.37
CA LEU A 495 7.26 3.64 14.57
C LEU A 495 8.26 2.63 14.00
N ILE A 496 9.04 3.03 12.99
CA ILE A 496 10.11 2.20 12.42
C ILE A 496 11.19 1.96 13.48
N ILE A 497 11.62 3.03 14.18
CA ILE A 497 12.63 2.94 15.24
C ILE A 497 12.09 2.07 16.39
N LEU A 498 10.83 2.28 16.79
CA LEU A 498 10.19 1.50 17.84
C LEU A 498 10.11 0.00 17.48
N LEU A 499 9.80 -0.32 16.22
CA LEU A 499 9.79 -1.69 15.73
C LEU A 499 11.18 -2.34 15.83
N ILE A 500 12.23 -1.63 15.42
CA ILE A 500 13.61 -2.14 15.39
C ILE A 500 14.10 -2.38 16.83
N VAL A 501 13.97 -1.38 17.71
CA VAL A 501 14.39 -1.49 19.11
C VAL A 501 13.60 -2.58 19.83
N GLY A 502 12.28 -2.62 19.63
CA GLY A 502 11.42 -3.65 20.20
C GLY A 502 11.79 -5.05 19.72
N ALA A 503 12.09 -5.23 18.43
CA ALA A 503 12.52 -6.52 17.88
C ALA A 503 13.85 -6.99 18.47
N ILE A 504 14.85 -6.10 18.55
CA ILE A 504 16.16 -6.40 19.16
C ILE A 504 16.00 -6.79 20.63
N PHE A 505 15.20 -6.04 21.39
CA PHE A 505 14.91 -6.33 22.79
C PHE A 505 14.23 -7.69 23.00
N LEU A 506 13.23 -8.01 22.16
CA LEU A 506 12.50 -9.28 22.25
C LEU A 506 13.40 -10.47 21.91
N ILE A 507 14.29 -10.33 20.92
CA ILE A 507 15.22 -11.39 20.53
C ILE A 507 16.28 -11.64 21.60
N SER A 508 16.81 -10.58 22.23
CA SER A 508 17.88 -10.72 23.23
C SER A 508 17.40 -11.26 24.59
N ASN A 509 16.16 -10.99 24.98
CA ASN A 509 15.67 -11.31 26.34
C ASN A 509 14.72 -12.50 26.42
N ILE A 510 14.20 -13.00 25.29
CA ILE A 510 13.18 -14.06 25.27
C ILE A 510 13.67 -15.23 24.41
N ASN A 511 13.29 -16.47 24.78
CA ASN A 511 13.51 -17.64 23.95
C ASN A 511 13.02 -17.42 22.50
N LYS A 512 13.84 -17.80 21.53
CA LYS A 512 13.68 -17.66 20.07
C LYS A 512 12.26 -17.89 19.54
N TYR A 513 11.58 -18.94 19.98
CA TYR A 513 10.21 -19.24 19.50
C TYR A 513 9.19 -18.21 19.99
N LYS A 514 9.29 -17.81 21.25
CA LYS A 514 8.39 -16.82 21.86
C LYS A 514 8.70 -15.41 21.34
N SER A 515 9.98 -15.06 21.16
CA SER A 515 10.36 -13.74 20.62
C SER A 515 9.78 -13.50 19.23
N ARG A 516 9.84 -14.50 18.33
CA ARG A 516 9.24 -14.41 16.99
C ARG A 516 7.72 -14.21 17.00
N PHE A 517 7.01 -14.89 17.90
CA PHE A 517 5.58 -14.68 18.05
C PHE A 517 5.26 -13.23 18.49
N TYR A 518 5.98 -12.73 19.50
CA TYR A 518 5.78 -11.36 19.98
C TYR A 518 6.17 -10.30 18.96
N ILE A 519 7.20 -10.55 18.14
CA ILE A 519 7.57 -9.66 17.04
C ILE A 519 6.45 -9.58 15.99
N LYS A 520 5.83 -10.71 15.61
CA LYS A 520 4.68 -10.70 14.69
C LYS A 520 3.54 -9.86 15.26
N LEU A 521 3.28 -9.98 16.56
CA LEU A 521 2.26 -9.17 17.25
C LEU A 521 2.63 -7.68 17.30
N LEU A 522 3.91 -7.37 17.55
CA LEU A 522 4.44 -6.00 17.54
C LEU A 522 4.25 -5.35 16.16
N ILE A 523 4.60 -6.05 15.08
CA ILE A 523 4.41 -5.56 13.70
C ILE A 523 2.93 -5.22 13.44
N VAL A 524 2.02 -6.15 13.77
CA VAL A 524 0.57 -5.94 13.60
C VAL A 524 0.10 -4.72 14.39
N LEU A 525 0.53 -4.59 15.64
CA LEU A 525 0.12 -3.51 16.53
C LEU A 525 0.65 -2.15 16.05
N LEU A 526 1.93 -2.05 15.69
CA LEU A 526 2.52 -0.80 15.23
C LEU A 526 1.91 -0.33 13.91
N ILE A 527 1.66 -1.22 12.96
CA ILE A 527 1.01 -0.82 11.70
C ILE A 527 -0.46 -0.46 11.95
N THR A 528 -1.15 -1.11 12.89
CA THR A 528 -2.49 -0.69 13.32
C THR A 528 -2.47 0.72 13.92
N ILE A 529 -1.44 1.07 14.69
CA ILE A 529 -1.25 2.43 15.21
C ILE A 529 -1.00 3.43 14.08
N ASP A 530 -0.12 3.08 13.12
CA ASP A 530 0.21 3.93 11.96
C ASP A 530 -1.04 4.34 11.17
N ILE A 531 -1.96 3.40 10.93
CA ILE A 531 -3.22 3.68 10.20
C ILE A 531 -4.27 4.37 11.08
N SER A 532 -4.15 4.29 12.41
CA SER A 532 -5.08 4.96 13.33
C SER A 532 -4.72 6.43 13.55
N MET A 533 -3.46 6.83 13.36
CA MET A 533 -3.02 8.20 13.61
C MET A 533 -3.81 9.26 12.82
N PRO A 534 -4.08 9.08 11.51
CA PRO A 534 -4.87 10.04 10.74
C PRO A 534 -6.32 10.20 11.24
N TYR A 535 -6.88 9.20 11.92
CA TYR A 535 -8.21 9.32 12.53
C TYR A 535 -8.23 10.36 13.65
N PHE A 536 -7.16 10.44 14.44
CA PHE A 536 -7.06 11.36 15.57
C PHE A 536 -6.60 12.76 15.17
N GLN A 537 -6.00 12.92 13.99
CA GLN A 537 -5.46 14.19 13.48
C GLN A 537 -6.44 14.97 12.61
N LYS A 538 -7.57 14.37 12.20
CA LYS A 538 -8.50 15.01 11.27
C LYS A 538 -9.66 15.69 12.00
N ASP A 539 -10.02 16.88 11.53
CA ASP A 539 -11.14 17.64 12.09
C ASP A 539 -12.46 17.42 11.33
N THR A 540 -12.39 16.87 10.11
CA THR A 540 -13.56 16.67 9.24
C THR A 540 -13.73 15.21 8.81
N ARG A 541 -15.00 14.78 8.70
CA ARG A 541 -15.36 13.49 8.13
C ARG A 541 -15.74 13.69 6.66
N GLY A 542 -15.13 12.91 5.76
CA GLY A 542 -15.40 13.00 4.33
C GLY A 542 -16.86 12.65 3.98
N ASN A 543 -17.51 13.49 3.17
CA ASN A 543 -18.89 13.28 2.75
C ASN A 543 -18.97 12.19 1.66
N LEU A 544 -19.85 11.20 1.86
CA LEU A 544 -20.07 10.08 0.93
C LEU A 544 -21.23 10.33 -0.05
N THR A 545 -22.02 11.39 0.12
CA THR A 545 -23.26 11.59 -0.66
C THR A 545 -23.04 12.29 -2.00
N ASN A 546 -21.78 12.59 -2.37
CA ASN A 546 -21.51 13.29 -3.62
C ASN A 546 -21.67 12.34 -4.82
N VAL A 547 -22.81 12.45 -5.50
CA VAL A 547 -23.11 11.70 -6.73
C VAL A 547 -23.06 12.65 -7.93
N ILE A 548 -22.61 12.15 -9.07
CA ILE A 548 -22.61 12.86 -10.35
C ILE A 548 -23.81 12.34 -11.15
N GLU A 549 -24.92 13.08 -11.13
CA GLU A 549 -26.20 12.63 -11.72
C GLU A 549 -26.07 12.27 -13.21
N VAL A 550 -25.30 13.04 -13.99
CA VAL A 550 -25.05 12.77 -15.41
C VAL A 550 -24.47 11.37 -15.64
N CYS A 551 -23.59 10.93 -14.74
CA CYS A 551 -22.94 9.62 -14.83
C CYS A 551 -23.86 8.44 -14.50
N LYS A 552 -25.02 8.67 -13.87
CA LYS A 552 -26.02 7.61 -13.66
C LYS A 552 -26.64 7.15 -14.97
N ASN A 553 -26.80 8.08 -15.93
CA ASN A 553 -27.44 7.80 -17.20
C ASN A 553 -26.47 7.09 -18.15
N SER A 554 -25.22 7.56 -18.22
CA SER A 554 -24.18 6.93 -19.02
C SER A 554 -22.79 7.24 -18.48
N LEU A 555 -22.03 6.18 -18.16
CA LEU A 555 -20.60 6.25 -17.84
C LEU A 555 -19.70 6.44 -19.07
N MET A 556 -20.22 6.25 -20.28
CA MET A 556 -19.43 6.37 -21.51
C MET A 556 -19.54 7.77 -22.16
N GLY A 557 -20.46 8.60 -21.70
CA GLY A 557 -20.70 9.93 -22.28
C GLY A 557 -19.61 10.93 -21.93
N GLU A 558 -19.26 11.79 -22.87
CA GLU A 558 -18.31 12.91 -22.65
C GLU A 558 -18.80 13.86 -21.54
N GLU A 559 -20.11 14.06 -21.43
CA GLU A 559 -20.70 14.87 -20.35
C GLU A 559 -20.38 14.33 -18.94
N CYS A 560 -20.37 13.00 -18.78
CA CYS A 560 -20.02 12.37 -17.50
C CYS A 560 -18.52 12.53 -17.21
N LEU A 561 -17.67 12.36 -18.23
CA LEU A 561 -16.23 12.58 -18.11
C LEU A 561 -15.93 14.01 -17.68
N GLU A 562 -16.50 15.00 -18.37
CA GLU A 562 -16.31 16.41 -18.04
C GLU A 562 -16.84 16.74 -16.64
N ALA A 563 -18.02 16.22 -16.28
CA ALA A 563 -18.59 16.42 -14.95
C ALA A 563 -17.72 15.80 -13.85
N TYR A 564 -17.16 14.62 -14.10
CA TYR A 564 -16.22 13.95 -13.20
C TYR A 564 -14.93 14.77 -13.01
N MET A 565 -14.34 15.25 -14.11
CA MET A 565 -13.13 16.07 -14.06
C MET A 565 -13.38 17.45 -13.42
N ARG A 566 -14.59 18.02 -13.49
CA ARG A 566 -14.92 19.31 -12.85
C ARG A 566 -15.28 19.21 -11.37
N LYS A 567 -15.99 18.14 -10.95
CA LYS A 567 -16.61 18.06 -9.61
C LYS A 567 -15.71 17.48 -8.53
N LEU A 568 -14.66 16.74 -8.92
CA LEU A 568 -13.72 16.08 -8.01
C LEU A 568 -12.28 16.60 -8.12
N SER A 569 -12.05 17.69 -8.88
CA SER A 569 -10.74 18.35 -9.02
C SER A 569 -10.45 19.41 -7.94
N ARG A 570 -11.07 19.30 -6.76
CA ARG A 570 -10.85 20.22 -5.64
C ARG A 570 -9.84 19.66 -4.65
#